data_AF-A0A7K3RYI6-F1
#
_entry.id   AF-A0A7K3RYI6-F1
#
_cell.length_a   1.000
_cell.length_b   1.000
_cell.length_c   1.000
_cell.angle_alpha   90.00
_cell.angle_beta   90.00
_cell.angle_gamma   90.00
#
_symmetry.space_group_name_H-M   'P 1'
#
loop_
_entity.id
_entity.type
_entity.pdbx_description
1 polymer ?
#
loop_
_entity_poly.entity_id
_entity_poly.type
_entity_poly.pdbx_seq_one_letter_code
_entity_poly.pdbx_strand_id
1 'polypeptide(L)'
;ATSADAPRVLALSPAGPDQAHVARPKMWPELRVLTELGVGLVEPAEGPGANWSTQSRADTFALRPEVILTDIRAHAAPLEELRGSEGTPTPVVPWNPEPLYGPRDHARFLDLVADALEAARAS
;
A
#
# COMPACT_ATOMS: atom_id res chain seq x y z
N ALA A 1 -10.22 -20.52 3.79
CA ALA A 1 -11.18 -19.55 4.34
C ALA A 1 -11.49 -18.54 3.26
N THR A 2 -12.75 -18.19 3.04
CA THR A 2 -13.15 -17.20 2.04
C THR A 2 -12.63 -15.82 2.43
N SER A 3 -11.96 -15.16 1.47
CA SER A 3 -11.20 -13.89 1.53
C SER A 3 -11.97 -12.64 2.01
N ALA A 4 -13.15 -12.77 2.61
CA ALA A 4 -14.01 -11.64 2.96
C ALA A 4 -13.56 -10.87 4.21
N ASP A 5 -12.62 -11.41 4.99
CA ASP A 5 -12.21 -10.87 6.30
C ASP A 5 -10.71 -10.50 6.35
N ALA A 6 -10.03 -10.51 5.20
CA ALA A 6 -8.64 -10.08 5.12
C ALA A 6 -8.56 -8.55 4.98
N PRO A 7 -7.75 -7.85 5.78
CA PRO A 7 -7.57 -6.40 5.63
C PRO A 7 -7.16 -6.01 4.21
N ARG A 8 -7.79 -4.97 3.67
CA ARG A 8 -7.49 -4.38 2.36
C ARG A 8 -6.18 -3.59 2.42
N VAL A 9 -5.13 -4.13 1.82
CA VAL A 9 -3.81 -3.50 1.79
C VAL A 9 -3.66 -2.68 0.50
N LEU A 10 -3.39 -1.38 0.61
CA LEU A 10 -3.17 -0.50 -0.53
C LEU A 10 -1.73 -0.01 -0.56
N ALA A 11 -1.02 -0.30 -1.65
CA ALA A 11 0.32 0.23 -1.88
C ALA A 11 0.26 1.48 -2.77
N LEU A 12 0.88 2.57 -2.34
CA LEU A 12 0.83 3.83 -3.07
C LEU A 12 2.09 4.69 -2.87
N SER A 13 2.32 5.60 -3.81
CA SER A 13 3.22 6.74 -3.67
C SER A 13 2.39 8.02 -3.64
N PRO A 14 2.39 8.80 -2.54
CA PRO A 14 1.72 10.11 -2.54
C PRO A 14 2.39 11.05 -3.55
N ALA A 15 1.57 11.86 -4.23
CA ALA A 15 2.00 12.81 -5.25
C ALA A 15 1.47 14.22 -4.94
N GLY A 16 1.43 14.56 -3.65
CA GLY A 16 0.85 15.80 -3.12
C GLY A 16 -0.53 15.60 -2.50
N PRO A 17 -1.23 16.68 -2.15
CA PRO A 17 -2.48 16.62 -1.39
C PRO A 17 -3.67 16.04 -2.18
N ASP A 18 -3.66 16.16 -3.51
CA ASP A 18 -4.83 15.83 -4.34
C ASP A 18 -4.69 14.52 -5.12
N GLN A 19 -3.53 13.88 -5.09
CA GLN A 19 -3.21 12.77 -5.99
C GLN A 19 -2.23 11.76 -5.38
N ALA A 20 -2.39 10.49 -5.75
CA ALA A 20 -1.42 9.45 -5.50
C ALA A 20 -1.24 8.53 -6.72
N HIS A 21 -0.11 7.84 -6.76
CA HIS A 21 0.12 6.72 -7.66
C HIS A 21 -0.14 5.44 -6.90
N VAL A 22 -1.24 4.75 -7.22
CA VAL A 22 -1.60 3.45 -6.62
C VAL A 22 -0.87 2.34 -7.38
N ALA A 23 -0.14 1.49 -6.66
CA ALA A 23 0.63 0.40 -7.26
C ALA A 23 -0.29 -0.68 -7.84
N ARG A 24 0.11 -1.25 -8.98
CA ARG A 24 -0.47 -2.50 -9.49
C ARG A 24 0.31 -3.68 -8.89
N PRO A 25 -0.25 -4.48 -7.97
CA PRO A 25 0.51 -5.43 -7.16
C PRO A 25 1.44 -6.37 -7.94
N LYS A 26 0.99 -6.88 -9.09
CA LYS A 26 1.77 -7.84 -9.90
C LYS A 26 3.04 -7.26 -10.52
N MET A 27 3.18 -5.93 -10.52
CA MET A 27 4.29 -5.24 -11.17
C MET A 27 5.48 -4.98 -10.23
N TRP A 28 5.30 -5.24 -8.92
CA TRP A 28 6.30 -4.96 -7.90
C TRP A 28 6.75 -6.26 -7.23
N PRO A 29 8.06 -6.51 -7.05
CA PRO A 29 8.56 -7.77 -6.50
C PRO A 29 7.97 -8.09 -5.12
N GLU A 30 8.03 -7.14 -4.20
CA GLU A 30 7.59 -7.32 -2.81
C GLU A 30 6.07 -7.49 -2.73
N LEU A 31 5.31 -6.78 -3.56
CA LEU A 31 3.85 -6.92 -3.60
C LEU A 31 3.41 -8.26 -4.20
N ARG A 32 4.16 -8.82 -5.16
CA ARG A 32 3.95 -10.19 -5.64
C ARG A 32 4.13 -11.21 -4.53
N VAL A 33 5.20 -11.09 -3.74
CA VAL A 33 5.42 -11.99 -2.59
C VAL A 33 4.26 -11.91 -1.60
N LEU A 34 3.80 -10.70 -1.25
CA LEU A 34 2.64 -10.53 -0.37
C LEU A 34 1.36 -11.17 -0.98
N THR A 35 1.15 -11.03 -2.29
CA THR A 35 0.03 -11.66 -2.99
C THR A 35 0.11 -13.19 -2.93
N GLU A 36 1.29 -13.77 -3.14
CA GLU A 36 1.55 -15.20 -3.03
C GLU A 36 1.34 -15.75 -1.60
N LEU A 37 1.58 -14.91 -0.59
CA LEU A 37 1.28 -15.20 0.82
C LEU A 37 -0.20 -15.01 1.18
N GLY A 38 -1.06 -14.60 0.24
CA GLY A 38 -2.49 -14.43 0.43
C GLY A 38 -2.91 -13.11 1.08
N VAL A 39 -2.03 -12.11 1.09
CA VAL A 39 -2.37 -10.75 1.55
C VAL A 39 -3.37 -10.12 0.56
N GLY A 40 -4.43 -9.52 1.10
CA GLY A 40 -5.48 -8.85 0.33
C GLY A 40 -5.05 -7.51 -0.27
N LEU A 41 -4.09 -7.53 -1.19
CA LEU A 41 -3.64 -6.33 -1.91
C LEU A 41 -4.72 -5.83 -2.86
N VAL A 42 -5.05 -4.54 -2.74
CA VAL A 42 -6.01 -3.87 -3.60
C VAL A 42 -5.34 -3.53 -4.92
N GLU A 43 -5.93 -4.03 -6.02
CA GLU A 43 -5.52 -3.67 -7.38
C GLU A 43 -6.41 -2.52 -7.90
N PRO A 44 -5.83 -1.40 -8.37
CA PRO A 44 -6.63 -0.33 -8.95
C PRO A 44 -7.25 -0.80 -10.28
N ALA A 45 -8.36 -0.16 -10.68
CA ALA A 45 -9.03 -0.45 -11.94
C ALA A 45 -8.08 -0.42 -13.15
N GLU A 46 -8.45 -1.16 -14.20
CA GLU A 46 -7.73 -1.10 -15.47
C GLU A 46 -7.72 0.34 -16.01
N GLY A 47 -6.60 0.74 -16.59
CA GLY A 47 -6.38 2.12 -17.01
C GLY A 47 -4.92 2.37 -17.41
N PRO A 48 -4.56 3.64 -17.70
CA PRO A 48 -3.21 3.99 -18.08
C PRO A 48 -2.19 3.66 -16.98
N GLY A 49 -0.94 3.46 -17.40
CA GLY A 49 0.18 3.17 -16.52
C GLY A 49 0.37 1.67 -16.26
N ALA A 50 1.56 1.17 -16.60
CA ALA A 50 1.88 -0.25 -16.49
C ALA A 50 2.07 -0.69 -15.03
N ASN A 51 2.77 0.11 -14.20
CA ASN A 51 3.11 -0.26 -12.82
C ASN A 51 2.29 0.51 -11.78
N TRP A 52 1.76 1.66 -12.17
CA TRP A 52 1.07 2.62 -11.33
C TRP A 52 -0.23 3.04 -12.00
N SER A 53 -1.27 3.26 -11.21
CA SER A 53 -2.47 4.00 -11.58
C SER A 53 -2.45 5.33 -10.87
N THR A 54 -2.45 6.44 -11.61
CA THR A 54 -2.61 7.77 -11.01
C THR A 54 -4.08 7.99 -10.64
N GLN A 55 -4.36 8.33 -9.39
CA GLN A 55 -5.72 8.52 -8.86
C GLN A 55 -5.82 9.80 -8.05
N SER A 56 -7.02 10.39 -8.04
CA SER A 56 -7.29 11.50 -7.11
C SER A 56 -7.24 11.00 -5.67
N ARG A 57 -7.08 11.92 -4.71
CA ARG A 57 -7.22 11.64 -3.27
C ARG A 57 -8.53 10.91 -2.98
N ALA A 58 -9.64 11.40 -3.54
CA ALA A 58 -10.96 10.82 -3.32
C ALA A 58 -11.04 9.37 -3.83
N ASP A 59 -10.57 9.10 -5.05
CA ASP A 59 -10.57 7.75 -5.63
C ASP A 59 -9.67 6.79 -4.85
N THR A 60 -8.50 7.27 -4.41
CA THR A 60 -7.53 6.48 -3.62
C THR A 60 -8.17 5.99 -2.31
N PHE A 61 -8.86 6.87 -1.58
CA PHE A 61 -9.51 6.50 -0.32
C PHE A 61 -10.88 5.81 -0.51
N ALA A 62 -11.52 5.95 -1.68
CA ALA A 62 -12.70 5.16 -2.04
C ALA A 62 -12.40 3.66 -2.18
N LEU A 63 -11.14 3.28 -2.37
CA LEU A 63 -10.66 1.89 -2.26
C LEU A 63 -10.72 1.32 -0.83
N ARG A 64 -11.05 2.17 0.16
CA ARG A 64 -11.21 1.85 1.59
C ARG A 64 -10.02 1.06 2.15
N PRO A 65 -8.78 1.59 2.08
CA PRO A 65 -7.62 0.90 2.62
C PRO A 65 -7.75 0.67 4.13
N GLU A 66 -7.36 -0.52 4.58
CA GLU A 66 -7.25 -0.91 5.99
C GLU A 66 -5.79 -1.04 6.44
N VAL A 67 -4.86 -1.16 5.49
CA VAL A 67 -3.41 -0.96 5.68
C VAL A 67 -2.87 -0.19 4.48
N ILE A 68 -1.98 0.76 4.69
CA ILE A 68 -1.30 1.51 3.62
C ILE A 68 0.18 1.13 3.59
N LEU A 69 0.67 0.66 2.44
CA LEU A 69 2.10 0.55 2.14
C LEU A 69 2.52 1.83 1.41
N THR A 70 3.28 2.71 2.07
CA THR A 70 3.65 4.01 1.50
C THR A 70 5.04 3.98 0.91
N ASP A 71 5.19 4.47 -0.32
CA ASP A 71 6.50 4.69 -0.96
C ASP A 71 7.36 5.61 -0.08
N ILE A 72 8.58 5.16 0.23
CA ILE A 72 9.55 5.90 1.07
C ILE A 72 10.67 6.57 0.27
N ARG A 73 10.65 6.48 -1.06
CA ARG A 73 11.67 7.13 -1.89
C ARG A 73 11.55 8.65 -1.82
N ALA A 74 12.67 9.34 -2.01
CA ALA A 74 12.75 10.80 -1.86
C ALA A 74 11.82 11.61 -2.79
N HIS A 75 11.28 11.00 -3.84
CA HIS A 75 10.36 11.65 -4.78
C HIS A 75 8.88 11.52 -4.37
N ALA A 76 8.56 10.69 -3.37
CA ALA A 76 7.22 10.57 -2.83
C ALA A 76 6.92 11.76 -1.91
N ALA A 77 5.72 12.34 -2.05
CA ALA A 77 5.26 13.35 -1.09
C ALA A 77 4.94 12.69 0.27
N PRO A 78 4.88 13.46 1.37
CA PRO A 78 4.40 12.94 2.65
C PRO A 78 2.97 12.40 2.55
N LEU A 79 2.71 11.24 3.18
CA LEU A 79 1.37 10.64 3.19
C LEU A 79 0.35 11.54 3.89
N GLU A 80 0.80 12.34 4.86
CA GLU A 80 -0.02 13.25 5.65
C GLU A 80 -0.64 14.35 4.78
N GLU A 81 0.07 14.82 3.74
CA GLU A 81 -0.46 15.79 2.79
C GLU A 81 -1.65 15.19 2.01
N LEU A 82 -1.51 13.94 1.57
CA LEU A 82 -2.57 13.21 0.88
C LEU A 82 -3.74 12.86 1.82
N ARG A 83 -3.47 12.43 3.06
CA ARG A 83 -4.52 12.06 4.02
C ARG A 83 -5.33 13.26 4.49
N GLY A 84 -4.67 14.41 4.71
CA GLY A 84 -5.28 15.56 5.38
C GLY A 84 -5.61 15.27 6.86
N SER A 85 -6.16 16.27 7.56
CA SER A 85 -6.45 16.18 9.01
C SER A 85 -7.61 15.24 9.37
N GLU A 86 -8.54 15.02 8.43
CA GLU A 86 -9.77 14.25 8.66
C GLU A 86 -9.63 12.76 8.31
N GLY A 87 -8.44 12.30 7.94
CA GLY A 87 -8.21 10.91 7.55
C GLY A 87 -8.39 9.96 8.72
N THR A 88 -9.08 8.84 8.51
CA THR A 88 -9.14 7.77 9.51
C THR A 88 -7.73 7.24 9.79
N PRO A 89 -7.35 6.99 11.06
CA PRO A 89 -6.09 6.34 11.38
C PRO A 89 -6.07 4.94 10.77
N THR A 90 -5.23 4.74 9.76
CA THR A 90 -5.00 3.42 9.14
C THR A 90 -3.53 3.06 9.33
N PRO A 91 -3.19 1.83 9.76
CA PRO A 91 -1.81 1.36 9.85
C PRO A 91 -1.02 1.67 8.57
N VAL A 92 0.19 2.21 8.75
CA VAL A 92 1.09 2.59 7.65
C VAL A 92 2.37 1.78 7.77
N VAL A 93 2.77 1.14 6.68
CA VAL A 93 4.03 0.41 6.57
C VAL A 93 4.91 1.12 5.54
N PRO A 94 6.17 1.41 5.86
CA PRO A 94 7.10 1.92 4.87
C PRO A 94 7.39 0.84 3.81
N TRP A 95 7.26 1.20 2.54
CA TRP A 95 7.53 0.32 1.42
C TRP A 95 8.49 1.01 0.45
N ASN A 96 9.56 0.32 0.08
CA ASN A 96 10.43 0.75 -1.01
C ASN A 96 10.04 0.00 -2.29
N PRO A 97 9.62 0.70 -3.37
CA PRO A 97 9.34 0.07 -4.65
C PRO A 97 10.61 -0.39 -5.41
N GLU A 98 11.80 0.03 -4.98
CA GLU A 98 13.05 -0.55 -5.44
C GLU A 98 13.33 -1.89 -4.75
N PRO A 99 13.99 -2.85 -5.42
CA PRO A 99 14.27 -4.15 -4.84
C PRO A 99 14.98 -4.04 -3.49
N LEU A 100 14.48 -4.77 -2.49
CA LEU A 100 15.18 -4.88 -1.21
C LEU A 100 16.46 -5.71 -1.39
N TYR A 101 17.59 -5.17 -0.94
CA TYR A 101 18.89 -5.83 -1.08
C TYR A 101 19.21 -6.71 0.14
N GLY A 102 18.67 -7.92 0.13
CA GLY A 102 19.13 -9.02 0.98
C GLY A 102 18.06 -9.61 1.92
N PRO A 103 18.30 -10.82 2.47
CA PRO A 103 17.28 -11.57 3.22
C PRO A 103 16.76 -10.85 4.46
N ARG A 104 17.60 -10.05 5.13
CA ARG A 104 17.23 -9.34 6.36
C ARG A 104 16.20 -8.25 6.12
N ASP A 105 16.35 -7.47 5.05
CA ASP A 105 15.43 -6.39 4.72
C ASP A 105 14.08 -6.96 4.25
N HIS A 106 14.11 -8.08 3.52
CA HIS A 106 12.90 -8.79 3.14
C HIS A 106 12.12 -9.31 4.36
N ALA A 107 12.80 -9.99 5.29
CA ALA A 107 12.17 -10.48 6.53
C ALA A 107 11.57 -9.31 7.34
N ARG A 108 12.33 -8.22 7.51
CA ARG A 108 11.85 -7.03 8.22
C ARG A 108 10.61 -6.43 7.56
N PHE A 109 10.56 -6.36 6.23
CA PHE A 109 9.40 -5.86 5.51
C PHE A 109 8.17 -6.74 5.75
N LEU A 110 8.33 -8.07 5.67
CA LEU A 110 7.24 -9.01 5.95
C LEU A 110 6.74 -8.91 7.39
N ASP A 111 7.64 -8.76 8.37
CA ASP A 111 7.27 -8.58 9.79
C ASP A 111 6.44 -7.31 9.98
N LEU A 112 6.86 -6.17 9.39
CA LEU A 112 6.11 -4.92 9.47
C LEU A 112 4.71 -5.02 8.85
N VAL A 113 4.59 -5.75 7.73
CA VAL A 113 3.29 -5.98 7.09
C VAL A 113 2.43 -6.88 7.97
N ALA A 114 2.98 -7.93 8.56
CA ALA A 114 2.26 -8.81 9.47
C ALA A 114 1.71 -8.06 10.69
N ASP A 115 2.55 -7.24 11.35
CA ASP A 115 2.14 -6.41 12.49
C ASP A 115 0.99 -5.46 12.12
N ALA A 116 1.06 -4.83 10.95
CA ALA A 116 0.03 -3.92 10.48
C ALA A 116 -1.30 -4.63 10.16
N LEU A 117 -1.25 -5.85 9.62
CA LEU A 117 -2.42 -6.67 9.35
C LEU A 117 -3.13 -7.09 10.64
N GLU A 118 -2.38 -7.47 11.67
CA GLU A 118 -2.95 -7.81 12.98
C GLU A 118 -3.55 -6.59 13.67
N ALA A 119 -2.90 -5.43 13.59
CA ALA A 119 -3.46 -4.17 14.09
C ALA A 119 -4.78 -3.79 13.39
N ALA A 120 -4.85 -3.98 12.07
CA ALA A 120 -6.06 -3.70 11.29
C ALA A 120 -7.23 -4.62 11.65
N ARG A 121 -6.97 -5.90 12.00
CA ARG A 121 -8.01 -6.84 12.45
C ARG A 121 -8.55 -6.55 13.84
N ALA A 122 -7.78 -5.86 14.67
CA ALA A 122 -8.16 -5.52 16.04
C ALA A 122 -8.94 -4.21 16.15
N SER A 123 -9.14 -3.49 15.04
CA SER A 123 -9.80 -2.18 14.95
C SER A 123 -11.26 -2.32 14.51
#